data_AF-W1XZX3-F1
#
_entry.id   AF-W1XZX3-F1
#
_cell.length_a   1.000
_cell.length_b   1.000
_cell.length_c   1.000
_cell.angle_alpha   90.00
_cell.angle_beta   90.00
_cell.angle_gamma   90.00
#
_symmetry.space_group_name_H-M   'P 1'
#
loop_
_entity.id
_entity.type
_entity.pdbx_description
1 polymer ?
#
loop_
_entity_poly.entity_id
_entity_poly.type
_entity_poly.pdbx_seq_one_letter_code
_entity_poly.pdbx_strand_id
1 'polypeptide(L)' 'FGARRAHKEDAAVYGPRAAYIGGVQSTATVLAGQQFGIPVSGTMAHSWVMYYGSEYDAFKAYAEVYPDNPVFLVDTY' A
#
# COMPACT_ATOMS: atom_id res chain seq x y z
N PHE A 1 -1.54 -6.61 -2.09
CA PHE A 1 -2.58 -5.62 -1.68
C PHE A 1 -3.96 -6.24 -1.41
N GLY A 2 -4.04 -7.44 -0.81
CA GLY A 2 -5.31 -8.19 -0.68
C GLY A 2 -6.01 -8.11 0.69
N ALA A 3 -5.35 -7.59 1.72
CA ALA A 3 -5.81 -7.69 3.12
C ALA A 3 -7.24 -7.16 3.36
N ARG A 4 -7.64 -6.08 2.66
CA ARG A 4 -8.98 -5.46 2.75
C ARG A 4 -10.16 -6.39 2.44
N ARG A 5 -9.92 -7.54 1.81
CA ARG A 5 -10.93 -8.55 1.45
C ARG A 5 -10.52 -9.95 1.89
N ALA A 6 -9.49 -10.06 2.75
CA ALA A 6 -9.06 -11.35 3.25
C ALA A 6 -10.14 -11.95 4.18
N HIS A 7 -10.21 -13.27 4.18
CA HIS A 7 -11.18 -14.00 5.01
C HIS A 7 -10.67 -14.07 6.45
N LYS A 8 -10.91 -13.00 7.22
CA LYS A 8 -10.41 -12.79 8.60
C LYS A 8 -8.92 -12.43 8.68
N GLU A 9 -8.49 -12.17 9.91
CA GLU A 9 -7.20 -11.60 10.28
C GLU A 9 -6.05 -12.53 9.91
N ASP A 10 -6.18 -13.83 10.20
CA ASP A 10 -5.16 -14.82 9.86
C ASP A 10 -4.94 -14.91 8.35
N ALA A 11 -6.01 -14.88 7.56
CA ALA A 11 -5.90 -14.88 6.10
C ALA A 11 -5.22 -13.61 5.58
N ALA A 12 -5.39 -12.46 6.25
CA ALA A 12 -4.72 -11.21 5.88
C ALA A 12 -3.21 -11.25 6.12
N VAL A 13 -2.73 -12.10 7.03
CA VAL A 13 -1.31 -12.24 7.42
C VAL A 13 -0.64 -13.42 6.71
N TYR A 14 -1.24 -14.61 6.76
CA TYR A 14 -0.70 -15.82 6.13
C TYR A 14 -0.97 -15.87 4.62
N GLY A 15 -2.03 -15.22 4.13
CA GLY A 15 -2.35 -15.14 2.71
C GLY A 15 -1.21 -14.48 1.89
N PRO A 16 -0.72 -13.29 2.27
CA PRO A 16 0.44 -12.68 1.63
C PRO A 16 1.70 -13.55 1.65
N ARG A 17 1.92 -14.32 2.73
CA ARG A 17 3.03 -15.27 2.81
C ARG A 17 2.92 -16.36 1.76
N ALA A 18 1.75 -16.98 1.64
CA ALA A 18 1.50 -17.98 0.61
C ALA A 18 1.65 -17.39 -0.80
N ALA A 19 1.12 -16.18 -1.03
CA ALA A 19 1.26 -15.47 -2.30
C ALA A 19 2.72 -15.16 -2.65
N TYR A 20 3.52 -14.76 -1.66
CA TYR A 20 4.95 -14.48 -1.83
C TYR A 20 5.74 -15.75 -2.21
N ILE A 21 5.46 -16.88 -1.54
CA ILE A 21 6.01 -18.20 -1.91
C ILE A 21 5.62 -18.58 -3.35
N GLY A 22 4.40 -18.23 -3.76
CA GLY A 22 3.90 -18.44 -5.12
C GLY A 22 4.47 -17.50 -6.19
N GLY A 23 5.30 -16.51 -5.82
CA GLY A 23 5.99 -15.62 -6.76
C GLY A 23 5.54 -14.15 -6.74
N VAL A 24 4.62 -13.75 -5.86
CA VAL A 24 4.35 -12.32 -5.62
C VAL A 24 5.59 -11.67 -4.99
N GLN A 25 5.92 -10.43 -5.37
CA GLN A 25 7.18 -9.80 -4.97
C GLN A 25 7.10 -8.94 -3.69
N SER A 26 5.90 -8.54 -3.27
CA SER A 26 5.72 -7.67 -2.08
C SER A 26 4.28 -7.69 -1.55
N THR A 27 4.09 -7.16 -0.34
CA THR A 27 2.77 -7.03 0.30
C THR A 27 2.57 -5.63 0.90
N ALA A 28 1.30 -5.22 1.05
CA ALA A 28 0.95 -4.02 1.84
C ALA A 28 0.64 -4.34 3.30
N THR A 29 0.57 -5.63 3.67
CA THR A 29 0.32 -6.05 5.05
C THR A 29 1.61 -5.94 5.86
N VAL A 30 1.77 -4.86 6.62
CA VAL A 30 2.97 -4.61 7.45
C VAL A 30 3.27 -5.77 8.40
N LEU A 31 2.23 -6.34 9.04
CA LEU A 31 2.39 -7.47 9.96
C LEU A 31 2.99 -8.72 9.28
N ALA A 32 2.61 -8.98 8.02
CA ALA A 32 3.19 -10.09 7.25
C ALA A 32 4.65 -9.81 6.88
N GLY A 33 5.00 -8.55 6.58
CA GLY A 33 6.38 -8.13 6.38
C GLY A 33 7.22 -8.30 7.65
N GLN A 34 6.69 -7.90 8.80
CA GLN A 34 7.35 -8.04 10.11
C GLN A 34 7.56 -9.51 10.49
N GLN A 35 6.55 -10.38 10.32
CA GLN A 35 6.63 -11.78 10.75
C GLN A 35 7.45 -12.67 9.80
N PHE A 36 7.41 -12.40 8.50
CA PHE A 36 7.94 -13.31 7.48
C PHE A 36 9.04 -12.71 6.60
N GLY A 37 9.46 -11.47 6.87
CA GLY A 37 10.51 -10.79 6.09
C GLY A 37 10.13 -10.49 4.65
N ILE A 38 8.82 -10.43 4.34
CA ILE A 38 8.32 -10.13 2.99
C ILE A 38 8.51 -8.62 2.72
N PRO A 39 9.06 -8.21 1.57
CA PRO A 39 9.15 -6.81 1.21
C PRO A 39 7.78 -6.12 1.29
N VAL A 40 7.72 -5.01 2.01
CA VAL A 40 6.49 -4.22 2.16
C VAL A 40 6.47 -3.11 1.11
N SER A 41 5.34 -2.96 0.43
CA SER A 41 5.12 -1.92 -0.58
C SER A 41 3.68 -1.42 -0.53
N GLY A 42 3.53 -0.10 -0.70
CA GLY A 42 2.26 0.63 -0.74
C GLY A 42 2.52 2.12 -0.53
N THR A 43 1.80 2.96 -1.28
CA THR A 43 1.99 4.42 -1.25
C THR A 43 0.76 5.13 -0.71
N MET A 44 0.09 5.95 -1.53
CA MET A 44 -1.13 6.68 -1.16
C MET A 44 -2.40 5.93 -1.56
N ALA A 45 -3.52 6.36 -0.96
CA ALA A 45 -4.86 5.92 -1.32
C ALA A 45 -5.69 7.11 -1.83
N HIS A 46 -6.78 6.84 -2.56
CA HIS A 46 -7.71 7.89 -3.04
C HIS A 46 -8.19 8.82 -1.92
N SER A 47 -8.38 8.30 -0.70
CA SER A 47 -8.79 9.10 0.45
C SER A 47 -7.78 10.20 0.82
N TRP A 48 -6.50 10.02 0.51
CA TRP A 48 -5.49 11.08 0.66
C TRP A 48 -5.76 12.21 -0.34
N VAL A 49 -5.98 11.87 -1.61
CA VAL A 49 -6.23 12.86 -2.67
C VAL A 49 -7.53 13.61 -2.43
N MET A 50 -8.60 12.91 -2.04
CA MET A 50 -9.91 13.49 -1.72
C MET A 50 -9.91 14.43 -0.50
N TYR A 51 -8.92 14.33 0.38
CA TYR A 51 -8.79 15.22 1.54
C TYR A 51 -8.38 16.64 1.13
N TYR A 52 -7.61 16.78 0.04
CA TYR A 52 -7.17 18.08 -0.47
C TYR A 52 -8.17 18.65 -1.47
N GLY A 53 -8.09 19.97 -1.69
CA GLY A 53 -8.94 20.66 -2.68
C GLY A 53 -8.52 20.44 -4.13
N SER A 54 -7.31 19.92 -4.37
CA SER A 54 -6.80 19.61 -5.70
C SER A 54 -5.83 18.42 -5.67
N GLU A 55 -5.73 17.69 -6.78
CA GLU A 55 -4.75 16.60 -6.93
C GLU A 55 -3.31 17.12 -6.82
N TYR A 56 -3.05 18.32 -7.33
CA TYR A 56 -1.73 18.95 -7.25
C TYR A 56 -1.29 19.14 -5.80
N ASP A 57 -2.17 19.68 -4.94
CA ASP A 57 -1.84 19.91 -3.53
C ASP A 57 -1.60 18.58 -2.80
N ALA A 58 -2.41 17.56 -3.10
CA ALA A 58 -2.24 16.22 -2.54
C ALA A 58 -0.90 15.58 -2.93
N PHE A 59 -0.52 15.67 -4.21
CA PHE A 59 0.73 15.09 -4.73
C PHE A 59 1.94 15.85 -4.22
N LYS A 60 1.88 17.18 -4.18
CA LYS A 60 2.94 18.02 -3.61
C LYS A 60 3.17 17.67 -2.15
N ALA A 61 2.12 17.64 -1.33
CA ALA A 61 2.23 17.28 0.08
C ALA A 61 2.81 15.88 0.28
N TYR A 62 2.43 14.91 -0.56
CA TYR A 62 2.97 13.56 -0.49
C TYR A 62 4.47 13.51 -0.85
N ALA A 63 4.89 14.23 -1.90
CA ALA A 63 6.28 14.28 -2.34
C ALA A 63 7.19 15.00 -1.33
N GLU A 64 6.67 16.00 -0.61
CA GLU A 64 7.41 16.67 0.47
C GLU A 64 7.67 15.73 1.66
N VAL A 65 6.76 14.79 1.95
CA VAL A 65 6.93 13.78 3.00
C VAL A 65 7.80 12.60 2.54
N TYR A 66 7.66 12.19 1.27
CA TYR A 66 8.34 11.03 0.68
C TYR A 66 9.08 11.42 -0.62
N PRO A 67 10.26 12.07 -0.52
CA PRO A 67 10.91 12.72 -1.67
C PRO A 67 11.58 11.77 -2.66
N ASP A 68 12.04 10.59 -2.21
CA ASP A 68 12.96 9.77 -3.02
C ASP A 68 12.28 9.01 -4.16
N ASN A 69 11.05 8.52 -3.97
CA ASN A 69 10.30 7.76 -4.98
C ASN A 69 8.78 7.85 -4.76
N PRO A 70 8.17 9.03 -4.92
CA PRO A 70 6.73 9.15 -4.80
C PRO A 70 6.01 8.48 -5.98
N VAL A 71 4.99 7.66 -5.68
CA VAL A 71 4.08 7.08 -6.69
C VAL A 71 2.71 7.71 -6.50
N PHE A 72 2.25 8.46 -7.51
CA PHE A 72 1.00 9.21 -7.49
C PHE A 72 -0.16 8.42 -8.07
N LEU A 73 -1.34 8.64 -7.52
CA LEU A 73 -2.59 8.02 -7.92
C LEU A 73 -3.42 9.03 -8.72
N VAL A 74 -3.56 8.80 -10.04
CA VAL A 74 -4.01 9.79 -11.02
C VAL A 74 -5.43 9.56 -11.54
N ASP A 75 -6.21 8.75 -10.84
CA ASP A 75 -7.57 8.33 -11.22
C ASP A 75 -8.61 8.69 -10.15
N THR A 76 -8.40 9.80 -9.43
CA THR A 76 -9.33 10.22 -8.37
C THR A 76 -10.55 10.98 -8.90
N TYR A 77 -10.36 11.80 -9.95
CA TYR A 77 -11.39 12.60 -10.63
C TYR A 77 -11.40 12.29 -12.13
#